data_AF-A0AA87UT68-F1
#
_entry.id   AF-A0AA87UT68-F1
#
_cell.length_a   1.000
_cell.length_b   1.000
_cell.length_c   1.000
_cell.angle_alpha   90.00
_cell.angle_beta   90.00
_cell.angle_gamma   90.00
#
_symmetry.space_group_name_H-M   'P 1'
#
loop_
_entity.id
_entity.type
_entity.pdbx_description
1 polymer ?
#
loop_
_entity_poly.entity_id
_entity_poly.type
_entity_poly.pdbx_seq_one_letter_code
_entity_poly.pdbx_strand_id
1 'polypeptide(L)' 'MHRYKGLESPVAIVTDVDGRSPGWEDLLYVGMTRATERLIVLTSLEDLHERM' A
#
# COMPACT_ATOMS: atom_id res chain seq x y z
N MET A 1 1.33 -8.16 3.74
CA MET A 1 0.20 -7.48 4.45
C MET A 1 -0.64 -8.39 5.35
N HIS A 2 -0.73 -9.72 5.14
CA HIS A 2 -1.64 -10.59 5.92
C HIS A 2 -1.46 -10.53 7.46
N ARG A 3 -0.22 -10.35 7.95
CA ARG A 3 0.10 -10.24 9.40
C ARG A 3 -0.49 -8.98 10.07
N TYR A 4 -0.85 -7.96 9.30
CA TYR A 4 -1.33 -6.67 9.83
C TYR A 4 -2.84 -6.48 9.62
N LYS A 5 -3.55 -7.53 9.17
CA LYS A 5 -4.99 -7.48 8.99
C LYS A 5 -5.69 -7.32 10.35
N GLY A 6 -6.45 -6.24 10.52
CA GLY A 6 -7.17 -5.93 11.76
C GLY A 6 -6.45 -4.97 12.70
N LEU A 7 -5.24 -4.51 12.36
CA LEU A 7 -4.53 -3.47 13.09
C LEU A 7 -4.76 -2.11 12.44
N GLU A 8 -5.04 -1.09 13.24
CA GLU A 8 -5.07 0.31 12.82
C GLU A 8 -3.85 1.06 13.40
N SER A 9 -3.36 2.06 12.67
CA SER A 9 -2.21 2.89 13.08
C SER A 9 -2.44 4.35 12.67
N PRO A 10 -2.08 5.34 13.50
CA PRO A 10 -2.12 6.76 13.10
C PRO A 10 -1.38 7.03 11.79
N VAL A 11 -0.23 6.36 11.61
CA VAL A 11 0.59 6.48 10.40
C VAL A 11 0.88 5.10 9.81
N ALA A 12 0.68 4.96 8.51
CA ALA A 12 1.14 3.79 7.75
C ALA A 12 2.01 4.23 6.58
N ILE A 13 3.14 3.55 6.42
CA ILE A 13 4.03 3.69 5.26
C ILE A 13 3.92 2.39 4.46
N VAL A 14 3.42 2.50 3.23
CA VAL A 14 3.34 1.37 2.30
C VAL A 14 4.46 1.54 1.27
N THR A 15 5.27 0.49 1.13
CA THR A 15 6.44 0.41 0.25
C THR A 15 6.32 -0.83 -0.63
N ASP A 16 7.24 -0.96 -1.59
CA ASP A 16 7.33 -2.11 -2.50
C ASP A 16 6.03 -2.29 -3.29
N VAL A 17 5.40 -1.17 -3.66
CA VAL A 17 4.22 -1.13 -4.52
C VAL A 17 4.69 -1.23 -5.96
N ASP A 18 4.76 -2.46 -6.48
CA ASP A 18 5.46 -2.77 -7.72
C ASP A 18 4.58 -3.32 -8.85
N GLY A 19 3.25 -3.38 -8.68
CA GLY A 19 2.29 -3.82 -9.71
C GLY A 19 2.43 -5.28 -10.19
N ARG A 20 3.48 -5.97 -9.75
CA ARG A 20 3.96 -7.25 -10.29
C ARG A 20 3.52 -8.43 -9.45
N SER A 21 3.24 -8.19 -8.18
CA SER A 21 2.79 -9.24 -7.26
C SER A 21 1.35 -9.68 -7.57
N PRO A 22 1.03 -10.99 -7.62
CA PRO A 22 -0.34 -11.44 -7.78
C PRO A 22 -1.26 -10.89 -6.68
N GLY A 23 -2.40 -10.31 -7.07
CA GLY A 23 -3.34 -9.69 -6.12
C GLY A 23 -2.78 -8.46 -5.39
N TRP A 24 -1.79 -7.77 -5.97
CA TRP A 24 -1.16 -6.61 -5.34
C TRP A 24 -2.17 -5.49 -5.03
N GLU A 25 -3.23 -5.33 -5.83
CA GLU A 25 -4.29 -4.33 -5.61
C GLU A 25 -5.00 -4.54 -4.28
N ASP A 26 -5.37 -5.79 -3.98
CA ASP A 26 -6.01 -6.16 -2.72
C ASP A 26 -5.06 -5.94 -1.54
N LEU A 27 -3.78 -6.28 -1.70
CA LEU A 27 -2.77 -6.07 -0.65
C LEU A 27 -2.52 -4.59 -0.41
N LEU A 28 -2.49 -3.78 -1.47
CA LEU A 28 -2.36 -2.33 -1.40
C LEU A 28 -3.58 -1.74 -0.71
N TYR A 29 -4.80 -2.10 -1.12
CA TYR A 29 -6.04 -1.67 -0.48
C TYR A 29 -6.06 -2.00 1.02
N VAL A 30 -5.70 -3.24 1.39
CA VAL A 30 -5.62 -3.68 2.78
C VAL A 30 -4.56 -2.90 3.57
N GLY A 31 -3.46 -2.49 2.94
CA GLY A 31 -2.40 -1.71 3.58
C GLY A 31 -2.76 -0.24 3.75
N MET A 32 -3.34 0.37 2.73
CA MET A 32 -3.73 1.77 2.71
C MET A 32 -4.84 2.07 3.73
N THR A 33 -5.76 1.13 3.94
CA THR A 33 -6.86 1.25 4.90
C THR A 33 -6.45 1.11 6.37
N ARG A 34 -5.15 0.97 6.68
CA ARG A 34 -4.65 0.88 8.07
C ARG A 34 -4.29 2.22 8.69
N ALA A 35 -4.01 3.22 7.86
CA ALA A 35 -3.72 4.57 8.32
C ALA A 35 -5.01 5.27 8.77
N THR A 36 -5.03 5.79 9.99
CA THR A 36 -6.15 6.59 10.50
C THR A 36 -5.93 8.10 10.35
N GLU A 37 -4.67 8.57 10.30
CA GLU A 37 -4.35 9.99 10.10
C GLU A 37 -3.52 10.24 8.84
N ARG A 38 -2.43 9.49 8.63
CA ARG A 38 -1.50 9.73 7.52
C ARG A 38 -1.11 8.44 6.81
N LEU A 39 -1.29 8.46 5.51
CA LEU A 39 -0.83 7.42 4.59
C LEU A 39 0.30 7.96 3.74
N ILE A 40 1.43 7.26 3.74
CA ILE A 40 2.56 7.53 2.83
C ILE A 40 2.75 6.30 1.97
N VAL A 41 2.75 6.48 0.64
CA VAL A 41 3.01 5.40 -0.32
C VAL A 41 4.30 5.70 -1.04
N LEU A 42 5.23 4.75 -1.02
CA LEU A 42 6.49 4.77 -1.73
C LEU A 42 6.42 3.76 -2.87
N THR A 43 6.55 4.25 -4.10
CA THR A 43 6.52 3.46 -5.33
C THR A 43 7.57 4.01 -6.30
N SER A 44 7.90 3.24 -7.33
CA SER A 44 8.81 3.70 -8.37
C SER A 44 8.08 4.65 -9.35
N LEU A 45 8.83 5.51 -10.03
CA LEU A 45 8.26 6.39 -11.06
C LEU A 45 7.71 5.59 -12.26
N GLU A 46 8.32 4.44 -12.55
CA GLU A 46 7.86 3.52 -13.59
C GLU A 46 6.47 3.00 -13.25
N ASP A 47 6.29 2.46 -12.04
CA ASP A 47 5.01 1.93 -11.58
C ASP A 47 3.95 3.06 -11.45
N LEU A 48 4.36 4.31 -11.21
CA LEU A 48 3.44 5.46 -11.16
C LEU A 48 2.92 5.85 -12.55
N HIS A 49 3.77 5.84 -13.58
CA HIS A 49 3.38 6.25 -14.94
C HIS A 49 2.38 5.31 -15.58
N GLU A 50 2.40 4.02 -15.27
CA GLU A 50 1.39 3.07 -15.76
C GLU A 50 -0.03 3.34 -15.22
N ARG A 51 -0.17 4.26 -14.27
CA ARG A 51 -1.38 4.47 -13.47
C ARG A 51 -2.03 5.84 -13.64
N MET A 52 -1.46 6.71 -14.48
CA MET A 52 -2.04 8.01 -14.86
C MET A 52 -2.64 7.94 -16.26
#